data_AF-A0A7Z7N5K9-F1
#
_entry.id   AF-A0A7Z7N5K9-F1
#
_cell.length_a   1.000
_cell.length_b   1.000
_cell.length_c   1.000
_cell.angle_alpha   90.00
_cell.angle_beta   90.00
_cell.angle_gamma   90.00
#
_symmetry.space_group_name_H-M   'P 1'
#
loop_
_entity.id
_entity.type
_entity.pdbx_description
1 polymer ?
#
loop_
_entity_poly.entity_id
_entity_poly.type
_entity_poly.pdbx_seq_one_letter_code
_entity_poly.pdbx_strand_id
1 'polypeptide(L)'
;MLRSIRTSIATVSISGTLVEKLNAIRAAGFDGVEIFENDLLYFDGTPADVRRICKDLGLAIYLFQPFRDFEGVSPERLARNVERAKRKFELMHELGTDRMLACSNVSPETIADDALIADQLGVLARAAEEAGMIVGYEALAWGRYVNSYKHAWRLVDAVNHPNLGLVLDSFHTLSIRDSVDEIASIPGEKIAFVQIADAPVLAMDVLEWSRHYRCFPGQGAFDVATFTARVLEAGYTGPLSLEIFNDGFRAAPTNVTAADGHRSLRFLEEQTRAVLADKAPDILFDPPAPPEHIGFQFLEFAVDDATRTEVAGWLGKLGFRLAGRHRSKDVTLYRHGSGSIVLNAEMDSFASAFFQQHGLSLCASAFRVDDAKCAFERAAAYGYTPFSGRVGPNERVLPGVQAPDGSLDYFVDEAPGAPTLWESDFILTDIDGPYEVGPLERIDHVCLSLPADALDTWVLFFRTAFGFETEPSVLVPDPYGLVRSRAVRSRDGSVRIALNASVDRYTAVVESLATYRGSGLNHVAFSTPDIFDAIPRLATDGVQFLRIPRNYYDDLAARYSLPDEQIDAMREHNILYDRDERGGEFFHAYTEQLDQRFFLEVIERRGGYDGYGAANAAVRLAAHAQLQKARRGA
;
A
#
# COMPACT_ATOMS: atom_id res chain seq x y z
N MET A 1 -13.95 -18.34 -22.96
CA MET A 1 -13.10 -17.47 -22.12
C MET A 1 -13.55 -16.04 -22.37
N LEU A 2 -14.01 -15.34 -21.34
CA LEU A 2 -14.16 -13.88 -21.39
C LEU A 2 -12.77 -13.31 -21.70
N ARG A 3 -12.67 -12.39 -22.67
CA ARG A 3 -11.40 -11.73 -23.01
C ARG A 3 -11.09 -10.73 -21.90
N SER A 4 -9.97 -10.86 -21.20
CA SER A 4 -9.46 -9.78 -20.32
C SER A 4 -8.52 -8.86 -21.09
N ILE A 5 -8.35 -7.64 -20.60
CA ILE A 5 -7.25 -6.79 -21.07
C ILE A 5 -5.90 -7.47 -20.77
N ARG A 6 -4.92 -7.27 -21.65
CA ARG A 6 -3.58 -7.86 -21.48
C ARG A 6 -2.78 -7.04 -20.50
N THR A 7 -2.02 -7.71 -19.66
CA THR A 7 -1.20 -7.10 -18.61
C THR A 7 0.28 -7.35 -18.85
N SER A 8 1.10 -6.36 -18.53
CA SER A 8 2.55 -6.43 -18.67
C SER A 8 3.24 -5.68 -17.54
N ILE A 9 4.53 -5.96 -17.36
CA ILE A 9 5.39 -5.23 -16.42
C ILE A 9 6.80 -5.19 -17.01
N ALA A 10 7.46 -4.04 -16.90
CA ALA A 10 8.85 -3.90 -17.28
C ALA A 10 9.76 -4.60 -16.26
N THR A 11 10.79 -5.30 -16.73
CA THR A 11 11.75 -5.98 -15.85
C THR A 11 12.49 -5.01 -14.92
N VAL A 12 12.54 -3.71 -15.25
CA VAL A 12 13.12 -2.68 -14.39
C VAL A 12 12.34 -2.47 -13.09
N SER A 13 11.06 -2.85 -13.06
CA SER A 13 10.14 -2.70 -11.92
C SER A 13 10.35 -3.71 -10.80
N ILE A 14 11.19 -4.74 -11.04
CA ILE A 14 11.38 -5.87 -10.12
C ILE A 14 12.88 -6.10 -9.91
N SER A 15 13.27 -6.46 -8.70
CA SER A 15 14.63 -6.87 -8.32
C SER A 15 15.00 -8.29 -8.82
N GLY A 16 16.27 -8.66 -8.69
CA GLY A 16 16.76 -10.02 -9.01
C GLY A 16 17.36 -10.17 -10.41
N THR A 17 17.77 -11.39 -10.76
CA THR A 17 18.27 -11.72 -12.11
C THR A 17 17.13 -11.78 -13.12
N LEU A 18 17.43 -11.63 -14.42
CA LEU A 18 16.40 -11.68 -15.47
C LEU A 18 15.52 -12.94 -15.40
N VAL A 19 16.12 -14.10 -15.11
CA VAL A 19 15.36 -15.37 -15.00
C VAL A 19 14.45 -15.38 -13.78
N GLU A 20 14.91 -14.90 -12.63
CA GLU A 20 14.07 -14.78 -11.42
C GLU A 20 12.90 -13.83 -11.66
N LYS A 21 13.15 -12.68 -12.29
CA LYS A 21 12.11 -11.71 -12.67
C LYS A 21 11.05 -12.37 -13.55
N LEU A 22 11.45 -13.06 -14.63
CA LEU A 22 10.51 -13.70 -15.55
C LEU A 22 9.66 -14.77 -14.87
N ASN A 23 10.25 -15.59 -13.98
CA ASN A 23 9.49 -16.57 -13.19
C ASN A 23 8.47 -15.90 -12.26
N ALA A 24 8.87 -14.83 -11.56
CA ALA A 24 7.99 -14.07 -10.67
C ALA A 24 6.83 -13.41 -11.43
N ILE A 25 7.12 -12.79 -12.58
CA ILE A 25 6.12 -12.18 -13.47
C ILE A 25 5.08 -13.22 -13.90
N ARG A 26 5.53 -14.41 -14.31
CA ARG A 26 4.61 -15.48 -14.69
C ARG A 26 3.78 -15.99 -13.51
N ALA A 27 4.41 -16.18 -12.36
CA ALA A 27 3.75 -16.65 -11.15
C ALA A 27 2.68 -15.67 -10.64
N ALA A 28 2.93 -14.35 -10.79
CA ALA A 28 1.98 -13.30 -10.44
C ALA A 28 0.75 -13.23 -11.37
N GLY A 29 0.87 -13.75 -12.60
CA GLY A 29 -0.25 -13.85 -13.55
C GLY A 29 -0.23 -12.88 -14.72
N PHE A 30 0.88 -12.18 -14.97
CA PHE A 30 1.02 -11.30 -16.14
C PHE A 30 0.99 -12.08 -17.47
N ASP A 31 0.51 -11.43 -18.52
CA ASP A 31 0.48 -11.98 -19.89
C ASP A 31 1.81 -11.77 -20.63
N GLY A 32 2.62 -10.82 -20.19
CA GLY A 32 3.90 -10.54 -20.82
C GLY A 32 4.77 -9.56 -20.06
N VAL A 33 5.85 -9.15 -20.71
CA VAL A 33 6.95 -8.40 -20.12
C VAL A 33 7.49 -7.37 -21.09
N GLU A 34 7.98 -6.26 -20.55
CA GLU A 34 8.87 -5.35 -21.27
C GLU A 34 10.31 -5.66 -20.85
N ILE A 35 11.17 -5.93 -21.82
CA ILE A 35 12.57 -6.23 -21.55
C ILE A 35 13.34 -4.92 -21.48
N PHE A 36 13.80 -4.59 -20.27
CA PHE A 36 14.70 -3.48 -20.03
C PHE A 36 16.12 -3.87 -20.46
N GLU A 37 16.75 -3.06 -21.30
CA GLU A 37 18.03 -3.38 -21.95
C GLU A 37 19.13 -3.76 -20.96
N ASN A 38 19.22 -3.08 -19.80
CA ASN A 38 20.26 -3.40 -18.82
C ASN A 38 20.12 -4.82 -18.25
N ASP A 39 18.91 -5.38 -18.15
CA ASP A 39 18.74 -6.76 -17.69
C ASP A 39 19.28 -7.77 -18.70
N LEU A 40 19.26 -7.45 -20.00
CA LEU A 40 19.95 -8.25 -21.03
C LEU A 40 21.47 -8.13 -20.91
N LEU A 41 21.99 -6.93 -20.60
CA LEU A 41 23.43 -6.73 -20.45
C LEU A 41 24.04 -7.51 -19.28
N TYR A 42 23.24 -7.85 -18.28
CA TYR A 42 23.67 -8.64 -17.11
C TYR A 42 23.30 -10.13 -17.21
N PHE A 43 22.61 -10.53 -18.28
CA PHE A 43 22.21 -11.92 -18.49
C PHE A 43 23.31 -12.70 -19.21
N ASP A 44 23.71 -13.84 -18.64
CA ASP A 44 24.79 -14.70 -19.17
C ASP A 44 24.33 -15.59 -20.37
N GLY A 45 23.31 -15.15 -21.09
CA GLY A 45 22.72 -15.87 -22.22
C GLY A 45 22.38 -14.95 -23.39
N THR A 46 21.83 -15.52 -24.46
CA THR A 46 21.50 -14.76 -25.67
C THR A 46 20.09 -14.16 -25.61
N PRO A 47 19.77 -13.14 -26.42
CA PRO A 47 18.39 -12.69 -26.60
C PRO A 47 17.44 -13.84 -27.04
N ALA A 48 17.93 -14.78 -27.86
CA ALA A 48 17.18 -15.97 -28.23
C ALA A 48 16.89 -16.92 -27.05
N ASP A 49 17.79 -16.99 -26.05
CA ASP A 49 17.52 -17.72 -24.80
C ASP A 49 16.42 -17.04 -23.98
N VAL A 50 16.41 -15.71 -23.91
CA VAL A 50 15.34 -14.96 -23.24
C VAL A 50 14.00 -15.23 -23.92
N ARG A 51 13.95 -15.20 -25.25
CA ARG A 51 12.76 -15.59 -26.03
C ARG A 51 12.27 -16.99 -25.67
N ARG A 52 13.19 -17.96 -25.58
CA ARG A 52 12.87 -19.35 -25.22
C ARG A 52 12.31 -19.43 -23.80
N ILE A 53 12.93 -18.77 -22.83
CA ILE A 53 12.46 -18.72 -21.43
C ILE A 53 11.05 -18.12 -21.35
N CYS A 54 10.82 -16.98 -21.99
CA CYS A 54 9.49 -16.35 -22.03
C CYS A 54 8.46 -17.28 -22.67
N LYS A 55 8.81 -17.95 -23.78
CA LYS A 55 7.93 -18.94 -24.42
C LYS A 55 7.61 -20.12 -23.51
N ASP A 56 8.59 -20.66 -22.80
CA ASP A 56 8.41 -21.78 -21.87
C ASP A 56 7.53 -21.39 -20.67
N LEU A 57 7.61 -20.13 -20.24
CA LEU A 57 6.75 -19.55 -19.21
C LEU A 57 5.36 -19.15 -19.73
N GLY A 58 5.18 -19.01 -21.04
CA GLY A 58 3.96 -18.49 -21.66
C GLY A 58 3.81 -16.98 -21.57
N LEU A 59 4.92 -16.23 -21.47
CA LEU A 59 4.98 -14.77 -21.47
C LEU A 59 5.25 -14.22 -22.88
N ALA A 60 4.48 -13.23 -23.30
CA ALA A 60 4.81 -12.42 -24.46
C ALA A 60 5.91 -11.39 -24.12
N ILE A 61 6.79 -11.08 -25.07
CA ILE A 61 7.71 -9.94 -24.95
C ILE A 61 7.08 -8.78 -25.72
N TYR A 62 6.40 -7.89 -25.00
CA TYR A 62 5.58 -6.85 -25.59
C TYR A 62 6.36 -5.60 -26.02
N LEU A 63 7.52 -5.35 -25.40
CA LEU A 63 8.32 -4.16 -25.66
C LEU A 63 9.80 -4.40 -25.35
N PHE A 64 10.68 -3.86 -26.18
CA PHE A 64 12.10 -3.68 -25.87
C PHE A 64 12.37 -2.20 -25.58
N GLN A 65 13.05 -1.91 -24.47
CA GLN A 65 13.26 -0.53 -24.04
C GLN A 65 14.52 -0.35 -23.17
N PRO A 66 15.05 0.87 -23.05
CA PRO A 66 14.70 2.08 -23.79
C PRO A 66 15.70 2.38 -24.92
N PHE A 67 15.26 3.08 -25.97
CA PHE A 67 16.12 3.65 -26.99
C PHE A 67 16.20 5.17 -26.84
N ARG A 68 17.37 5.67 -26.42
CA ARG A 68 17.53 7.08 -26.02
C ARG A 68 18.16 7.96 -27.10
N ASP A 69 17.86 9.26 -27.06
CA ASP A 69 18.57 10.35 -27.74
C ASP A 69 18.71 10.15 -29.26
N PHE A 70 17.58 9.96 -29.95
CA PHE A 70 17.56 9.71 -31.39
C PHE A 70 17.43 11.01 -32.22
N GLU A 71 16.40 11.80 -31.90
CA GLU A 71 15.89 12.94 -32.67
C GLU A 71 16.46 14.29 -32.21
N GLY A 72 16.32 15.32 -33.05
CA GLY A 72 16.83 16.66 -32.77
C GLY A 72 18.36 16.71 -32.76
N VAL A 73 19.03 15.97 -33.66
CA VAL A 73 20.49 15.88 -33.69
C VAL A 73 21.08 16.33 -35.03
N SER A 74 22.40 16.52 -35.10
CA SER A 74 23.10 16.82 -36.37
C SER A 74 22.96 15.66 -37.38
N PRO A 75 23.10 15.91 -38.69
CA PRO A 75 23.04 14.85 -39.71
C PRO A 75 24.04 13.69 -39.47
N GLU A 76 25.24 14.00 -39.00
CA GLU A 76 26.27 12.99 -38.69
C GLU A 76 25.88 12.14 -37.48
N ARG A 77 25.26 12.75 -36.47
CA ARG A 77 24.73 12.03 -35.31
C ARG A 77 23.51 11.19 -35.69
N LEU A 78 22.62 11.71 -36.53
CA LEU A 78 21.47 10.99 -37.06
C LEU A 78 21.90 9.70 -37.78
N ALA A 79 22.91 9.78 -38.67
CA ALA A 79 23.42 8.60 -39.36
C ALA A 79 23.89 7.50 -38.39
N ARG A 80 24.62 7.88 -37.32
CA ARG A 80 25.02 6.92 -36.26
C ARG A 80 23.83 6.39 -35.47
N ASN A 81 22.84 7.23 -35.18
CA ASN A 81 21.65 6.86 -34.45
C ASN A 81 20.79 5.86 -35.24
N VAL A 82 20.70 6.00 -36.57
CA VAL A 82 20.03 5.02 -37.45
C VAL A 82 20.74 3.67 -37.41
N GLU A 83 22.07 3.64 -37.50
CA GLU A 83 22.82 2.38 -37.40
C GLU A 83 22.71 1.74 -36.02
N ARG A 84 22.61 2.55 -34.95
CA ARG A 84 22.31 2.06 -33.59
C ARG A 84 20.92 1.44 -33.53
N ALA A 85 19.90 2.06 -34.13
CA ALA A 85 18.54 1.54 -34.18
C ALA A 85 18.47 0.20 -34.92
N LYS A 86 19.12 0.08 -36.09
CA LYS A 86 19.19 -1.18 -36.85
C LYS A 86 19.75 -2.34 -36.05
N ARG A 87 20.83 -2.10 -35.29
CA ARG A 87 21.39 -3.12 -34.37
C ARG A 87 20.42 -3.51 -33.25
N LYS A 88 19.58 -2.59 -32.79
CA LYS A 88 18.51 -2.92 -31.83
C LYS A 88 17.42 -3.74 -32.48
N PHE A 89 17.05 -3.46 -33.73
CA PHE A 89 16.08 -4.27 -34.47
C PHE A 89 16.58 -5.71 -34.69
N GLU A 90 17.88 -5.91 -35.01
CA GLU A 90 18.50 -7.24 -35.06
C GLU A 90 18.37 -8.00 -33.73
N LEU A 91 18.69 -7.33 -32.62
CA LEU A 91 18.52 -7.89 -31.27
C LEU A 91 17.04 -8.22 -30.96
N MET A 92 16.11 -7.36 -31.36
CA MET A 92 14.67 -7.56 -31.14
C MET A 92 14.12 -8.75 -31.93
N HIS A 93 14.63 -9.02 -33.13
CA HIS A 93 14.29 -10.23 -33.88
C HIS A 93 14.69 -11.50 -33.11
N GLU A 94 15.85 -11.51 -32.45
CA GLU A 94 16.28 -12.61 -31.60
C GLU A 94 15.39 -12.74 -30.34
N LEU A 95 15.07 -11.62 -29.68
CA LEU A 95 14.09 -11.60 -28.57
C LEU A 95 12.69 -12.04 -29.01
N GLY A 96 12.33 -11.84 -30.28
CA GLY A 96 10.99 -12.12 -30.79
C GLY A 96 9.95 -11.08 -30.38
N THR A 97 10.34 -9.81 -30.31
CA THR A 97 9.43 -8.66 -30.10
C THR A 97 9.43 -7.74 -31.33
N ASP A 98 8.33 -7.04 -31.56
CA ASP A 98 8.13 -6.15 -32.71
C ASP A 98 8.09 -4.67 -32.31
N ARG A 99 8.18 -4.32 -31.02
CA ARG A 99 8.02 -2.95 -30.52
C ARG A 99 9.23 -2.46 -29.75
N MET A 100 9.69 -1.25 -30.08
CA MET A 100 10.75 -0.55 -29.35
C MET A 100 10.24 0.78 -28.81
N LEU A 101 10.54 1.09 -27.54
CA LEU A 101 10.30 2.42 -26.98
C LEU A 101 11.50 3.32 -27.29
N ALA A 102 11.25 4.44 -27.98
CA ALA A 102 12.20 5.52 -28.17
C ALA A 102 11.78 6.72 -27.32
N CYS A 103 12.58 7.06 -26.31
CA CYS A 103 12.26 8.17 -25.40
C CYS A 103 12.85 9.49 -25.92
N SER A 104 12.15 10.60 -25.67
CA SER A 104 12.57 11.92 -26.13
C SER A 104 13.97 12.31 -25.66
N ASN A 105 14.68 13.05 -26.50
CA ASN A 105 16.07 13.38 -26.31
C ASN A 105 16.27 14.32 -25.11
N VAL A 106 17.22 13.98 -24.24
CA VAL A 106 17.55 14.75 -23.03
C VAL A 106 18.89 15.48 -23.14
N SER A 107 19.60 15.29 -24.25
CA SER A 107 20.91 15.88 -24.48
C SER A 107 20.85 17.42 -24.49
N PRO A 108 21.83 18.11 -23.89
CA PRO A 108 21.93 19.57 -24.00
C PRO A 108 22.23 20.04 -25.43
N GLU A 109 22.73 19.16 -26.30
CA GLU A 109 23.05 19.43 -27.70
C GLU A 109 21.86 19.25 -28.65
N THR A 110 20.68 18.91 -28.12
CA THR A 110 19.49 18.71 -28.94
C THR A 110 19.15 20.02 -29.69
N ILE A 111 18.67 19.91 -30.92
CA ILE A 111 18.25 21.01 -31.77
C ILE A 111 16.74 21.24 -31.59
N ALA A 112 16.36 22.45 -31.22
CA ALA A 112 14.99 22.87 -30.93
C ALA A 112 14.18 23.18 -32.21
N ASP A 113 13.94 22.18 -33.06
CA ASP A 113 13.22 22.34 -34.33
C ASP A 113 12.25 21.17 -34.56
N ASP A 114 10.94 21.43 -34.43
CA ASP A 114 9.88 20.43 -34.59
C ASP A 114 9.88 19.81 -36.00
N ALA A 115 10.21 20.58 -37.05
CA ALA A 115 10.25 20.05 -38.41
C ALA A 115 11.42 19.08 -38.58
N LEU A 116 12.59 19.45 -38.05
CA LEU A 116 13.75 18.56 -38.03
C LEU A 116 13.47 17.30 -37.20
N ILE A 117 12.85 17.45 -36.03
CA ILE A 117 12.50 16.31 -35.16
C ILE A 117 11.52 15.38 -35.89
N ALA A 118 10.46 15.91 -36.50
CA ALA A 118 9.52 15.11 -37.28
C ALA A 118 10.22 14.40 -38.45
N ASP A 119 11.05 15.09 -39.23
CA ASP A 119 11.81 14.49 -40.33
C ASP A 119 12.69 13.33 -39.85
N GLN A 120 13.38 13.50 -38.71
CA GLN A 120 14.23 12.47 -38.12
C GLN A 120 13.41 11.29 -37.61
N LEU A 121 12.31 11.53 -36.90
CA LEU A 121 11.38 10.48 -36.48
C LEU A 121 10.82 9.72 -37.71
N GLY A 122 10.59 10.40 -38.83
CA GLY A 122 10.23 9.77 -40.10
C GLY A 122 11.35 8.88 -40.68
N VAL A 123 12.62 9.25 -40.51
CA VAL A 123 13.77 8.37 -40.85
C VAL A 123 13.76 7.11 -39.98
N LEU A 124 13.51 7.24 -38.67
CA LEU A 124 13.41 6.10 -37.77
C LEU A 124 12.24 5.18 -38.15
N ALA A 125 11.09 5.76 -38.48
CA ALA A 125 9.89 5.03 -38.85
C ALA A 125 10.10 4.17 -40.11
N ARG A 126 10.79 4.70 -41.13
CA ARG A 126 11.15 3.94 -42.35
C ARG A 126 12.14 2.82 -42.05
N ALA A 127 13.16 3.09 -41.22
CA ALA A 127 14.09 2.05 -40.80
C ALA A 127 13.39 0.93 -40.00
N ALA A 128 12.39 1.28 -39.19
CA ALA A 128 11.57 0.32 -38.48
C ALA A 128 10.70 -0.50 -39.43
N GLU A 129 10.07 0.12 -40.43
CA GLU A 129 9.29 -0.57 -41.46
C GLU A 129 10.13 -1.58 -42.25
N GLU A 130 11.33 -1.20 -42.70
CA GLU A 130 12.27 -2.10 -43.39
C GLU A 130 12.63 -3.34 -42.55
N ALA A 131 12.66 -3.19 -41.22
CA ALA A 131 12.92 -4.26 -40.27
C ALA A 131 11.64 -4.99 -39.77
N GLY A 132 10.44 -4.58 -40.20
CA GLY A 132 9.18 -5.13 -39.67
C GLY A 132 8.94 -4.82 -38.18
N MET A 133 9.43 -3.66 -37.72
CA MET A 133 9.35 -3.17 -36.34
C MET A 133 8.39 -1.99 -36.22
N ILE A 134 7.91 -1.73 -35.01
CA ILE A 134 7.13 -0.53 -34.65
C ILE A 134 7.92 0.23 -33.58
N VAL A 135 8.12 1.52 -33.79
CA VAL A 135 8.71 2.40 -32.78
C VAL A 135 7.60 3.18 -32.10
N GLY A 136 7.55 3.08 -30.78
CA GLY A 136 6.74 3.94 -29.93
C GLY A 136 7.59 5.12 -29.44
N TYR A 137 7.17 6.34 -29.72
CA TYR A 137 7.84 7.56 -29.23
C TYR A 137 7.23 8.03 -27.92
N GLU A 138 8.05 8.14 -26.88
CA GLU A 138 7.66 8.55 -25.54
C GLU A 138 8.22 9.93 -25.20
N ALA A 139 7.38 10.82 -24.65
CA ALA A 139 7.85 12.07 -24.07
C ALA A 139 8.26 11.86 -22.60
N LEU A 140 9.55 11.96 -22.31
CA LEU A 140 10.03 12.05 -20.93
C LEU A 140 9.64 13.41 -20.35
N ALA A 141 9.16 13.46 -19.11
CA ALA A 141 8.82 14.72 -18.44
C ALA A 141 9.98 15.74 -18.33
N TRP A 142 11.22 15.24 -18.43
CA TRP A 142 12.45 16.04 -18.47
C TRP A 142 13.12 16.05 -19.86
N GLY A 143 12.40 15.65 -20.91
CA GLY A 143 12.86 15.76 -22.30
C GLY A 143 13.27 17.20 -22.61
N ARG A 144 14.36 17.37 -23.37
CA ARG A 144 14.97 18.70 -23.56
C ARG A 144 14.02 19.69 -24.23
N TYR A 145 13.26 19.21 -25.22
CA TYR A 145 12.27 19.99 -25.97
C TYR A 145 10.90 19.31 -26.06
N VAL A 146 10.86 17.98 -26.19
CA VAL A 146 9.62 17.20 -26.20
C VAL A 146 9.44 16.55 -24.84
N ASN A 147 8.56 17.13 -24.02
CA ASN A 147 8.34 16.68 -22.64
C ASN A 147 6.87 16.51 -22.24
N SER A 148 5.95 16.54 -23.20
CA SER A 148 4.52 16.26 -23.00
C SER A 148 4.04 15.29 -24.07
N TYR A 149 3.07 14.46 -23.72
CA TYR A 149 2.47 13.53 -24.68
C TYR A 149 1.80 14.28 -25.84
N LYS A 150 1.25 15.49 -25.60
CA LYS A 150 0.64 16.33 -26.64
C LYS A 150 1.66 16.76 -27.69
N HIS A 151 2.87 17.12 -27.26
CA HIS A 151 3.94 17.47 -28.20
C HIS A 151 4.43 16.24 -28.96
N ALA A 152 4.67 15.12 -28.28
CA ALA A 152 5.03 13.87 -28.95
C ALA A 152 3.94 13.43 -29.96
N TRP A 153 2.67 13.55 -29.60
CA TRP A 153 1.54 13.24 -30.50
C TRP A 153 1.55 14.12 -31.75
N ARG A 154 1.72 15.45 -31.62
CA ARG A 154 1.83 16.36 -32.77
C ARG A 154 2.92 15.94 -33.75
N LEU A 155 4.06 15.48 -33.24
CA LEU A 155 5.19 15.03 -34.07
C LEU A 155 4.89 13.67 -34.73
N VAL A 156 4.33 12.71 -33.99
CA VAL A 156 3.93 11.40 -34.51
C VAL A 156 2.85 11.54 -35.59
N ASP A 157 1.86 12.41 -35.36
CA ASP A 157 0.79 12.72 -36.32
C ASP A 157 1.33 13.44 -37.56
N ALA A 158 2.25 14.39 -37.40
CA ALA A 158 2.90 15.05 -38.54
C ALA A 158 3.70 14.08 -39.43
N VAL A 159 4.36 13.09 -38.83
CA VAL A 159 5.07 12.03 -39.57
C VAL A 159 4.09 11.06 -40.24
N ASN A 160 2.98 10.76 -39.58
CA ASN A 160 1.90 9.87 -40.03
C ASN A 160 2.38 8.54 -40.67
N HIS A 161 3.30 7.84 -40.00
CA HIS A 161 3.79 6.54 -40.46
C HIS A 161 3.10 5.38 -39.70
N PRO A 162 2.82 4.21 -40.32
CA PRO A 162 2.24 3.06 -39.61
C PRO A 162 3.19 2.42 -38.58
N ASN A 163 4.50 2.48 -38.83
CA ASN A 163 5.54 1.94 -37.94
C ASN A 163 6.06 2.93 -36.89
N LEU A 164 5.38 4.08 -36.72
CA LEU A 164 5.64 5.04 -35.66
C LEU A 164 4.33 5.36 -34.93
N GLY A 165 4.32 5.14 -33.62
CA GLY A 165 3.20 5.50 -32.76
C GLY A 165 3.66 6.22 -31.50
N LEU A 166 2.69 6.57 -30.67
CA LEU A 166 2.88 7.23 -29.38
C LEU A 166 2.97 6.20 -28.25
N VAL A 167 3.90 6.40 -27.33
CA VAL A 167 3.88 5.73 -26.02
C VAL A 167 3.34 6.72 -25.00
N LEU A 168 2.37 6.25 -24.21
CA LEU A 168 1.77 7.03 -23.13
C LEU A 168 2.26 6.47 -21.79
N ASP A 169 2.97 7.29 -21.02
CA ASP A 169 3.36 7.02 -19.64
C ASP A 169 2.55 7.93 -18.69
N SER A 170 1.85 7.33 -17.73
CA SER A 170 1.02 8.07 -16.78
C SER A 170 1.82 8.95 -15.83
N PHE A 171 3.00 8.53 -15.38
CA PHE A 171 3.87 9.35 -14.54
C PHE A 171 4.36 10.58 -15.31
N HIS A 172 4.86 10.41 -16.53
CA HIS A 172 5.37 11.54 -17.32
C HIS A 172 4.29 12.60 -17.58
N THR A 173 3.05 12.15 -17.80
CA THR A 173 1.90 13.04 -18.00
C THR A 173 1.45 13.73 -16.69
N LEU A 174 1.24 12.95 -15.63
CA LEU A 174 0.61 13.43 -14.39
C LEU A 174 1.58 14.21 -13.50
N SER A 175 2.88 13.89 -13.53
CA SER A 175 3.93 14.59 -12.75
C SER A 175 4.08 16.07 -13.13
N ILE A 176 3.86 16.42 -14.39
CA ILE A 176 3.87 17.80 -14.89
C ILE A 176 2.48 18.44 -14.91
N ARG A 177 1.47 17.74 -14.39
CA ARG A 177 0.06 18.16 -14.33
C ARG A 177 -0.54 18.47 -15.72
N ASP A 178 -0.11 17.74 -16.74
CA ASP A 178 -0.73 17.86 -18.06
C ASP A 178 -2.15 17.28 -18.02
N SER A 179 -3.08 17.89 -18.77
CA SER A 179 -4.44 17.36 -18.88
C SER A 179 -4.41 16.08 -19.70
N VAL A 180 -5.18 15.07 -19.28
CA VAL A 180 -5.31 13.78 -19.97
C VAL A 180 -6.45 13.74 -21.00
N ASP A 181 -7.24 14.81 -21.11
CA ASP A 181 -8.50 14.80 -21.87
C ASP A 181 -8.29 14.59 -23.38
N GLU A 182 -7.20 15.13 -23.92
CA GLU A 182 -6.88 15.03 -25.35
C GLU A 182 -6.47 13.61 -25.76
N ILE A 183 -6.09 12.74 -24.82
CA ILE A 183 -5.74 11.34 -25.10
C ILE A 183 -6.89 10.64 -25.81
N ALA A 184 -8.14 10.87 -25.39
CA ALA A 184 -9.32 10.22 -25.97
C ALA A 184 -9.56 10.59 -27.45
N SER A 185 -8.90 11.63 -27.97
CA SER A 185 -8.98 12.06 -29.37
C SER A 185 -7.90 11.45 -30.27
N ILE A 186 -6.89 10.80 -29.68
CA ILE A 186 -5.81 10.13 -30.41
C ILE A 186 -6.37 8.82 -30.98
N PRO A 187 -6.17 8.49 -32.27
CA PRO A 187 -6.56 7.19 -32.80
C PRO A 187 -5.87 6.05 -32.03
N GLY A 188 -6.64 5.11 -31.49
CA GLY A 188 -6.11 4.04 -30.63
C GLY A 188 -5.04 3.17 -31.29
N GLU A 189 -5.07 3.01 -32.62
CA GLU A 189 -4.03 2.33 -33.40
C GLU A 189 -2.70 3.08 -33.46
N LYS A 190 -2.71 4.39 -33.19
CA LYS A 190 -1.50 5.22 -33.08
C LYS A 190 -0.90 5.19 -31.68
N ILE A 191 -1.61 4.68 -30.68
CA ILE A 191 -1.05 4.43 -29.35
C ILE A 191 -0.29 3.09 -29.41
N ALA A 192 1.03 3.16 -29.56
CA ALA A 192 1.88 2.00 -29.71
C ALA A 192 2.07 1.21 -28.41
N PHE A 193 2.03 1.89 -27.27
CA PHE A 193 2.19 1.26 -25.95
C PHE A 193 1.69 2.17 -24.82
N VAL A 194 1.34 1.57 -23.69
CA VAL A 194 0.87 2.29 -22.50
C VAL A 194 1.59 1.76 -21.27
N GLN A 195 2.27 2.66 -20.58
CA GLN A 195 2.93 2.41 -19.31
C GLN A 195 2.20 3.16 -18.20
N ILE A 196 1.93 2.43 -17.12
CA ILE A 196 1.26 2.93 -15.94
C ILE A 196 2.26 2.94 -14.79
N ALA A 197 2.37 4.12 -14.19
CA ALA A 197 3.12 4.38 -12.97
C ALA A 197 2.36 5.42 -12.14
N ASP A 198 2.06 5.05 -10.90
CA ASP A 198 1.54 5.95 -9.87
C ASP A 198 2.74 6.58 -9.13
N ALA A 199 2.48 7.63 -8.35
CA ALA A 199 3.48 8.23 -7.46
C ALA A 199 2.82 9.09 -6.37
N PRO A 200 3.47 9.26 -5.21
CA PRO A 200 3.08 10.30 -4.26
C PRO A 200 3.34 11.68 -4.86
N VAL A 201 2.48 12.67 -4.61
CA VAL A 201 2.70 14.05 -5.06
C VAL A 201 3.81 14.70 -4.25
N LEU A 202 4.96 14.95 -4.89
CA LEU A 202 6.15 15.54 -4.26
C LEU A 202 6.55 16.85 -4.95
N ALA A 203 7.02 17.81 -4.16
CA ALA A 203 7.62 19.04 -4.68
C ALA A 203 9.13 18.83 -4.85
N MET A 204 9.54 18.22 -5.96
CA MET A 204 10.95 17.91 -6.26
C MET A 204 11.23 17.90 -7.76
N ASP A 205 12.50 17.76 -8.14
CA ASP A 205 12.91 17.56 -9.53
C ASP A 205 12.27 16.29 -10.11
N VAL A 206 11.70 16.38 -11.32
CA VAL A 206 10.88 15.31 -11.91
C VAL A 206 11.69 14.07 -12.31
N LEU A 207 12.98 14.23 -12.65
CA LEU A 207 13.84 13.10 -12.97
C LEU A 207 14.14 12.30 -11.70
N GLU A 208 14.51 12.99 -10.62
CA GLU A 208 14.74 12.37 -9.32
C GLU A 208 13.43 11.77 -8.76
N TRP A 209 12.30 12.46 -8.95
CA TRP A 209 10.98 11.92 -8.59
C TRP A 209 10.72 10.59 -9.30
N SER A 210 10.89 10.57 -10.62
CA SER A 210 10.62 9.40 -11.46
C SER A 210 11.52 8.23 -11.13
N ARG A 211 12.79 8.46 -10.77
CA ARG A 211 13.78 7.41 -10.51
C ARG A 211 13.58 6.69 -9.18
N HIS A 212 12.99 7.37 -8.20
CA HIS A 212 13.03 6.94 -6.80
C HIS A 212 11.64 6.67 -6.21
N TYR A 213 10.58 7.32 -6.70
CA TYR A 213 9.27 7.30 -6.03
C TYR A 213 8.09 6.91 -6.93
N ARG A 214 8.32 6.33 -8.12
CA ARG A 214 7.22 5.64 -8.82
C ARG A 214 6.74 4.48 -7.95
N CYS A 215 5.45 4.17 -8.00
CA CYS A 215 4.85 3.03 -7.32
C CYS A 215 3.71 2.45 -8.16
N PHE A 216 3.17 1.32 -7.73
CA PHE A 216 2.07 0.69 -8.45
C PHE A 216 0.75 1.44 -8.25
N PRO A 217 -0.19 1.38 -9.21
CA PRO A 217 -1.53 1.94 -9.08
C PRO A 217 -2.21 1.71 -7.72
N GLY A 218 -2.66 2.79 -7.09
CA GLY A 218 -3.33 2.75 -5.79
C GLY A 218 -2.39 2.87 -4.60
N GLN A 219 -1.08 2.78 -4.81
CA GLN A 219 -0.07 3.06 -3.77
C GLN A 219 0.31 4.54 -3.75
N GLY A 220 0.13 5.28 -4.83
CA GLY A 220 0.47 6.69 -4.91
C GLY A 220 -0.74 7.60 -4.66
N ALA A 221 -0.75 8.72 -5.38
CA ALA A 221 -1.77 9.76 -5.31
C ALA A 221 -2.14 10.33 -6.69
N PHE A 222 -1.61 9.75 -7.78
CA PHE A 222 -1.95 10.16 -9.13
C PHE A 222 -3.29 9.59 -9.59
N ASP A 223 -4.02 10.35 -10.41
CA ASP A 223 -5.27 9.89 -11.05
C ASP A 223 -4.97 9.04 -12.30
N VAL A 224 -4.37 7.88 -12.05
CA VAL A 224 -4.05 6.90 -13.10
C VAL A 224 -5.31 6.22 -13.68
N ALA A 225 -6.42 6.22 -12.95
CA ALA A 225 -7.69 5.64 -13.39
C ALA A 225 -8.31 6.47 -14.52
N THR A 226 -8.36 7.80 -14.36
CA THR A 226 -8.83 8.70 -15.44
C THR A 226 -7.90 8.67 -16.63
N PHE A 227 -6.58 8.67 -16.43
CA PHE A 227 -5.61 8.51 -17.52
C PHE A 227 -5.91 7.26 -18.36
N THR A 228 -6.07 6.12 -17.69
CA THR A 228 -6.35 4.82 -18.34
C THR A 228 -7.72 4.84 -19.02
N ALA A 229 -8.74 5.48 -18.42
CA ALA A 229 -10.05 5.63 -19.05
C ALA A 229 -9.95 6.37 -20.40
N ARG A 230 -9.18 7.47 -20.48
CA ARG A 230 -8.99 8.21 -21.74
C ARG A 230 -8.25 7.39 -22.80
N VAL A 231 -7.28 6.57 -22.39
CA VAL A 231 -6.59 5.61 -23.26
C VAL A 231 -7.56 4.58 -23.85
N LEU A 232 -8.50 4.06 -23.05
CA LEU A 232 -9.49 3.09 -23.54
C LEU A 232 -10.53 3.74 -24.44
N GLU A 233 -10.98 4.97 -24.13
CA GLU A 233 -11.88 5.76 -24.99
C GLU A 233 -11.26 6.06 -26.36
N ALA A 234 -9.94 6.23 -26.44
CA ALA A 234 -9.19 6.37 -27.70
C ALA A 234 -9.27 5.10 -28.58
N GLY A 235 -9.69 3.96 -28.03
CA GLY A 235 -9.78 2.68 -28.74
C GLY A 235 -8.48 1.86 -28.69
N TYR A 236 -7.58 2.15 -27.75
CA TYR A 236 -6.39 1.33 -27.53
C TYR A 236 -6.76 -0.11 -27.13
N THR A 237 -6.08 -1.10 -27.72
CA THR A 237 -6.32 -2.53 -27.48
C THR A 237 -5.06 -3.30 -27.08
N GLY A 238 -3.93 -2.60 -26.90
CA GLY A 238 -2.67 -3.18 -26.45
C GLY A 238 -2.68 -3.52 -24.95
N PRO A 239 -1.55 -3.98 -24.39
CA PRO A 239 -1.45 -4.27 -22.97
C PRO A 239 -1.42 -2.99 -22.12
N LEU A 240 -1.94 -3.08 -20.90
CA LEU A 240 -1.59 -2.14 -19.82
C LEU A 240 -0.32 -2.65 -19.15
N SER A 241 0.74 -1.85 -19.18
CA SER A 241 2.03 -2.27 -18.64
C SER A 241 2.46 -1.42 -17.45
N LEU A 242 3.21 -2.00 -16.51
CA LEU A 242 3.78 -1.29 -15.37
C LEU A 242 5.25 -0.96 -15.60
N GLU A 243 5.63 0.31 -15.44
CA GLU A 243 7.04 0.74 -15.52
C GLU A 243 7.43 1.55 -14.27
N ILE A 244 8.02 0.88 -13.29
CA ILE A 244 8.30 1.46 -11.97
C ILE A 244 9.80 1.55 -11.74
N PHE A 245 10.29 2.75 -11.44
CA PHE A 245 11.62 2.96 -10.90
C PHE A 245 11.49 3.36 -9.43
N ASN A 246 11.87 2.44 -8.54
CA ASN A 246 11.73 2.59 -7.11
C ASN A 246 12.86 1.84 -6.40
N ASP A 247 13.58 2.52 -5.50
CA ASP A 247 14.72 1.93 -4.78
C ASP A 247 14.28 0.82 -3.82
N GLY A 248 13.11 0.97 -3.20
CA GLY A 248 12.51 -0.04 -2.35
C GLY A 248 12.21 -1.32 -3.13
N PHE A 249 11.63 -1.20 -4.34
CA PHE A 249 11.30 -2.37 -5.16
C PHE A 249 12.54 -3.10 -5.66
N ARG A 250 13.65 -2.37 -5.86
CA ARG A 250 14.96 -2.96 -6.19
C ARG A 250 15.57 -3.74 -5.04
N ALA A 251 15.17 -3.47 -3.80
CA ALA A 251 15.60 -4.19 -2.60
C ALA A 251 14.58 -5.24 -2.11
N ALA A 252 13.33 -5.17 -2.59
CA ALA A 252 12.22 -6.00 -2.15
C ALA A 252 12.25 -7.42 -2.76
N PRO A 253 11.56 -8.40 -2.16
CA PRO A 253 11.42 -9.75 -2.71
C PRO A 253 10.68 -9.79 -4.06
N THR A 254 11.33 -10.34 -5.09
CA THR A 254 10.86 -10.41 -6.48
C THR A 254 9.41 -10.92 -6.63
N ASN A 255 9.04 -12.01 -5.95
CA ASN A 255 7.71 -12.62 -6.08
C ASN A 255 6.60 -11.73 -5.49
N VAL A 256 6.86 -11.08 -4.36
CA VAL A 256 5.87 -10.21 -3.69
C VAL A 256 5.65 -8.95 -4.54
N THR A 257 6.73 -8.32 -5.00
CA THR A 257 6.65 -7.15 -5.88
C THR A 257 5.91 -7.46 -7.19
N ALA A 258 6.14 -8.62 -7.80
CA ALA A 258 5.40 -9.04 -9.00
C ALA A 258 3.90 -9.25 -8.70
N ALA A 259 3.56 -9.91 -7.59
CA ALA A 259 2.18 -10.14 -7.19
C ALA A 259 1.44 -8.83 -6.92
N ASP A 260 2.07 -7.89 -6.22
CA ASP A 260 1.52 -6.54 -5.98
C ASP A 260 1.35 -5.76 -7.28
N GLY A 261 2.32 -5.85 -8.21
CA GLY A 261 2.20 -5.27 -9.54
C GLY A 261 0.96 -5.78 -10.28
N HIS A 262 0.79 -7.10 -10.40
CA HIS A 262 -0.39 -7.63 -11.09
C HIS A 262 -1.70 -7.25 -10.37
N ARG A 263 -1.71 -7.30 -9.03
CA ARG A 263 -2.88 -6.90 -8.23
C ARG A 263 -3.24 -5.42 -8.42
N SER A 264 -2.25 -4.55 -8.53
CA SER A 264 -2.46 -3.13 -8.77
C SER A 264 -3.09 -2.83 -10.13
N LEU A 265 -2.76 -3.61 -11.17
CA LEU A 265 -3.43 -3.49 -12.48
C LEU A 265 -4.89 -3.93 -12.38
N ARG A 266 -5.19 -5.01 -11.64
CA ARG A 266 -6.58 -5.41 -11.37
C ARG A 266 -7.34 -4.33 -10.62
N PHE A 267 -6.70 -3.68 -9.64
CA PHE A 267 -7.28 -2.54 -8.94
C PHE A 267 -7.50 -1.36 -9.89
N LEU A 268 -6.54 -1.03 -10.75
CA LEU A 268 -6.67 0.01 -11.77
C LEU A 268 -7.84 -0.28 -12.73
N GLU A 269 -7.98 -1.51 -13.21
CA GLU A 269 -9.08 -1.92 -14.09
C GLU A 269 -10.45 -1.68 -13.44
N GLU A 270 -10.62 -2.03 -12.16
CA GLU A 270 -11.84 -1.74 -11.38
C GLU A 270 -12.09 -0.23 -11.27
N GLN A 271 -11.07 0.55 -10.91
CA GLN A 271 -11.20 2.00 -10.77
C GLN A 271 -11.51 2.68 -12.12
N THR A 272 -10.88 2.23 -13.20
CA THR A 272 -11.15 2.70 -14.56
C THR A 272 -12.56 2.34 -15.01
N ARG A 273 -13.07 1.15 -14.65
CA ARG A 273 -14.47 0.77 -14.88
C ARG A 273 -15.43 1.73 -14.17
N ALA A 274 -15.13 2.12 -12.93
CA ALA A 274 -15.92 3.12 -12.21
C ALA A 274 -15.90 4.51 -12.90
N VAL A 275 -14.76 4.94 -13.45
CA VAL A 275 -14.65 6.20 -14.20
C VAL A 275 -15.45 6.16 -15.51
N LEU A 276 -15.42 5.04 -16.24
CA LEU A 276 -16.14 4.88 -17.50
C LEU A 276 -17.64 4.62 -17.31
N ALA A 277 -18.05 4.18 -16.12
CA ALA A 277 -19.43 3.81 -15.79
C ALA A 277 -20.02 2.86 -16.87
N ASP A 278 -21.18 3.20 -17.43
CA ASP A 278 -21.88 2.38 -18.44
C ASP A 278 -21.10 2.18 -19.75
N LYS A 279 -19.99 2.91 -19.97
CA LYS A 279 -19.13 2.76 -21.15
C LYS A 279 -17.98 1.78 -20.92
N ALA A 280 -17.83 1.23 -19.73
CA ALA A 280 -16.71 0.36 -19.41
C ALA A 280 -16.78 -0.94 -20.22
N PRO A 281 -15.69 -1.34 -20.91
CA PRO A 281 -15.70 -2.59 -21.66
C PRO A 281 -15.65 -3.79 -20.71
N ASP A 282 -16.31 -4.89 -21.08
CA ASP A 282 -16.38 -6.15 -20.31
C ASP A 282 -15.02 -6.86 -20.14
N ILE A 283 -13.95 -6.31 -20.72
CA ILE A 283 -12.59 -6.84 -20.61
C ILE A 283 -11.87 -6.40 -19.33
N LEU A 284 -12.39 -5.39 -18.64
CA LEU A 284 -11.84 -4.89 -17.38
C LEU A 284 -12.28 -5.78 -16.23
N PHE A 285 -11.39 -5.98 -15.26
CA PHE A 285 -11.65 -6.69 -14.03
C PHE A 285 -12.84 -6.10 -13.26
N ASP A 286 -13.78 -6.97 -12.90
CA ASP A 286 -15.05 -6.63 -12.21
C ASP A 286 -15.21 -7.55 -10.98
N PRO A 287 -14.48 -7.26 -9.87
CA PRO A 287 -14.58 -8.06 -8.66
C PRO A 287 -15.91 -7.78 -7.93
N PRO A 288 -16.31 -8.64 -6.97
CA PRO A 288 -17.39 -8.30 -6.05
C PRO A 288 -17.12 -6.96 -5.35
N ALA A 289 -18.17 -6.18 -5.10
CA ALA A 289 -18.06 -4.85 -4.49
C ALA A 289 -17.40 -4.93 -3.09
N PRO A 290 -16.64 -3.90 -2.69
CA PRO A 290 -16.14 -3.84 -1.31
C PRO A 290 -17.31 -3.70 -0.32
N PRO A 291 -17.14 -4.12 0.94
CA PRO A 291 -18.15 -3.89 1.97
C PRO A 291 -18.47 -2.40 2.14
N GLU A 292 -19.73 -2.07 2.41
CA GLU A 292 -20.18 -0.68 2.59
C GLU A 292 -19.92 -0.22 4.03
N HIS A 293 -20.25 -1.07 5.00
CA HIS A 293 -19.98 -0.89 6.41
C HIS A 293 -18.95 -1.90 6.89
N ILE A 294 -17.98 -1.37 7.63
CA ILE A 294 -16.91 -2.17 8.23
C ILE A 294 -16.81 -1.78 9.70
N GLY A 295 -16.44 -2.68 10.58
CA GLY A 295 -16.22 -2.38 12.00
C GLY A 295 -15.21 -3.35 12.60
N PHE A 296 -14.58 -3.00 13.71
CA PHE A 296 -13.82 -3.99 14.47
C PHE A 296 -14.77 -5.01 15.10
N GLN A 297 -14.57 -6.29 14.81
CA GLN A 297 -15.24 -7.39 15.50
C GLN A 297 -14.41 -7.87 16.69
N PHE A 298 -13.13 -8.19 16.48
CA PHE A 298 -12.17 -8.48 17.55
C PHE A 298 -10.71 -8.37 17.08
N LEU A 299 -9.80 -8.28 18.05
CA LEU A 299 -8.37 -8.47 17.85
C LEU A 299 -7.93 -9.77 18.54
N GLU A 300 -7.19 -10.62 17.85
CA GLU A 300 -6.78 -11.94 18.36
C GLU A 300 -5.27 -12.01 18.60
N PHE A 301 -4.90 -12.25 19.86
CA PHE A 301 -3.52 -12.40 20.28
C PHE A 301 -3.14 -13.87 20.38
N ALA A 302 -2.03 -14.21 19.74
CA ALA A 302 -1.34 -15.48 19.94
C ALA A 302 -0.56 -15.42 21.26
N VAL A 303 -0.84 -16.37 22.15
CA VAL A 303 -0.28 -16.43 23.50
C VAL A 303 0.07 -17.86 23.90
N ASP A 304 0.93 -18.00 24.90
CA ASP A 304 1.07 -19.20 25.72
C ASP A 304 0.44 -18.98 27.11
N ASP A 305 0.51 -19.96 28.01
CA ASP A 305 -0.11 -19.84 29.35
C ASP A 305 0.44 -18.68 30.19
N ALA A 306 1.74 -18.40 30.08
CA ALA A 306 2.40 -17.34 30.84
C ALA A 306 1.97 -15.96 30.33
N THR A 307 2.13 -15.73 29.02
CA THR A 307 1.76 -14.47 28.37
C THR A 307 0.26 -14.23 28.37
N ARG A 308 -0.57 -15.29 28.29
CA ARG A 308 -2.03 -15.19 28.48
C ARG A 308 -2.36 -14.60 29.84
N THR A 309 -1.72 -15.08 30.90
CA THR A 309 -1.97 -14.61 32.28
C THR A 309 -1.57 -13.14 32.41
N GLU A 310 -0.44 -12.75 31.82
CA GLU A 310 0.03 -11.37 31.80
C GLU A 310 -0.94 -10.43 31.07
N VAL A 311 -1.32 -10.79 29.84
CA VAL A 311 -2.25 -9.99 29.02
C VAL A 311 -3.63 -9.92 29.65
N ALA A 312 -4.15 -11.03 30.20
CA ALA A 312 -5.42 -11.05 30.93
C ALA A 312 -5.41 -10.13 32.16
N GLY A 313 -4.32 -10.15 32.94
CA GLY A 313 -4.16 -9.26 34.08
C GLY A 313 -4.16 -7.79 33.67
N TRP A 314 -3.53 -7.48 32.54
CA TRP A 314 -3.51 -6.12 32.03
C TRP A 314 -4.86 -5.67 31.42
N LEU A 315 -5.53 -6.54 30.68
CA LEU A 315 -6.90 -6.31 30.21
C LEU A 315 -7.84 -6.03 31.38
N GLY A 316 -7.70 -6.78 32.48
CA GLY A 316 -8.46 -6.54 33.72
C GLY A 316 -8.27 -5.13 34.29
N LYS A 317 -7.03 -4.60 34.29
CA LYS A 317 -6.74 -3.22 34.73
C LYS A 317 -7.36 -2.16 33.83
N LEU A 318 -7.62 -2.50 32.57
CA LEU A 318 -8.32 -1.64 31.62
C LEU A 318 -9.84 -1.74 31.70
N GLY A 319 -10.35 -2.57 32.61
CA GLY A 319 -11.77 -2.83 32.77
C GLY A 319 -12.34 -3.94 31.89
N PHE A 320 -11.53 -4.57 31.04
CA PHE A 320 -11.98 -5.73 30.26
C PHE A 320 -12.31 -6.92 31.17
N ARG A 321 -13.44 -7.56 30.90
CA ARG A 321 -13.95 -8.69 31.65
C ARG A 321 -13.88 -9.96 30.82
N LEU A 322 -13.61 -11.10 31.46
CA LEU A 322 -13.73 -12.40 30.81
C LEU A 322 -15.21 -12.64 30.47
N ALA A 323 -15.55 -12.49 29.20
CA ALA A 323 -16.92 -12.62 28.72
C ALA A 323 -17.24 -14.05 28.25
N GLY A 324 -16.23 -14.90 28.03
CA GLY A 324 -16.46 -16.28 27.63
C GLY A 324 -15.20 -17.10 27.42
N ARG A 325 -15.39 -18.41 27.35
CA ARG A 325 -14.38 -19.39 26.91
C ARG A 325 -14.89 -20.12 25.68
N HIS A 326 -14.02 -20.36 24.71
CA HIS A 326 -14.40 -21.06 23.50
C HIS A 326 -14.88 -22.49 23.82
N ARG A 327 -15.85 -23.00 23.06
CA ARG A 327 -16.53 -24.27 23.35
C ARG A 327 -15.60 -25.49 23.30
N SER A 328 -14.58 -25.45 22.46
CA SER A 328 -13.73 -26.61 22.16
C SER A 328 -12.22 -26.34 22.11
N LYS A 329 -11.83 -25.06 22.13
CA LYS A 329 -10.44 -24.60 21.91
C LYS A 329 -9.98 -23.86 23.15
N ASP A 330 -8.68 -23.80 23.37
CA ASP A 330 -8.08 -23.05 24.45
C ASP A 330 -7.98 -21.55 24.09
N VAL A 331 -9.16 -20.92 24.06
CA VAL A 331 -9.35 -19.54 23.63
C VAL A 331 -10.27 -18.82 24.61
N THR A 332 -9.90 -17.62 25.03
CA THR A 332 -10.68 -16.79 25.96
C THR A 332 -11.06 -15.46 25.33
N LEU A 333 -12.29 -15.01 25.61
CA LEU A 333 -12.84 -13.77 25.10
C LEU A 333 -12.91 -12.73 26.23
N TYR A 334 -12.28 -11.59 26.01
CA TYR A 334 -12.33 -10.42 26.87
C TYR A 334 -13.09 -9.29 26.20
N ARG A 335 -14.01 -8.65 26.92
CA ARG A 335 -14.83 -7.55 26.38
C ARG A 335 -14.86 -6.34 27.31
N HIS A 336 -14.93 -5.17 26.69
CA HIS A 336 -15.23 -3.89 27.36
C HIS A 336 -15.88 -2.93 26.36
N GLY A 337 -17.07 -2.41 26.71
CA GLY A 337 -17.93 -1.71 25.77
C GLY A 337 -18.19 -2.59 24.53
N SER A 338 -17.87 -2.07 23.36
CA SER A 338 -17.88 -2.80 22.09
C SER A 338 -16.53 -3.41 21.70
N GLY A 339 -15.45 -3.10 22.43
CA GLY A 339 -14.13 -3.67 22.23
C GLY A 339 -14.10 -5.16 22.62
N SER A 340 -13.53 -5.99 21.75
CA SER A 340 -13.39 -7.43 21.99
C SER A 340 -11.97 -7.88 21.68
N ILE A 341 -11.34 -8.55 22.64
CA ILE A 341 -9.99 -9.11 22.55
C ILE A 341 -10.06 -10.61 22.77
N VAL A 342 -9.49 -11.38 21.86
CA VAL A 342 -9.40 -12.84 21.92
C VAL A 342 -7.97 -13.22 22.28
N LEU A 343 -7.79 -14.07 23.29
CA LEU A 343 -6.49 -14.66 23.63
C LEU A 343 -6.50 -16.13 23.23
N ASN A 344 -5.67 -16.50 22.26
CA ASN A 344 -5.60 -17.84 21.71
C ASN A 344 -4.29 -18.54 22.09
N ALA A 345 -4.38 -19.60 22.92
CA ALA A 345 -3.26 -20.51 23.19
C ALA A 345 -3.55 -21.95 22.76
N GLU A 346 -4.46 -22.14 21.79
CA GLU A 346 -4.74 -23.46 21.24
C GLU A 346 -3.47 -24.04 20.63
N MET A 347 -3.04 -25.21 21.11
CA MET A 347 -1.85 -25.92 20.62
C MET A 347 -2.07 -26.49 19.20
N ASP A 348 -0.98 -26.73 18.47
CA ASP A 348 -1.02 -27.30 17.11
C ASP A 348 -1.96 -26.54 16.15
N SER A 349 -2.01 -25.21 16.30
CA SER A 349 -2.87 -24.29 15.57
C SER A 349 -2.07 -23.20 14.85
N PHE A 350 -2.76 -22.40 14.03
CA PHE A 350 -2.16 -21.19 13.43
C PHE A 350 -1.60 -20.24 14.50
N ALA A 351 -2.39 -19.93 15.53
CA ALA A 351 -1.98 -19.02 16.60
C ALA A 351 -0.74 -19.56 17.34
N SER A 352 -0.66 -20.87 17.59
CA SER A 352 0.52 -21.50 18.18
C SER A 352 1.76 -21.33 17.30
N ALA A 353 1.65 -21.60 15.99
CA ALA A 353 2.75 -21.40 15.04
C ALA A 353 3.20 -19.92 14.97
N PHE A 354 2.23 -19.00 14.96
CA PHE A 354 2.49 -17.56 14.95
C PHE A 354 3.19 -17.11 16.24
N PHE A 355 2.77 -17.63 17.41
CA PHE A 355 3.45 -17.39 18.69
C PHE A 355 4.88 -17.92 18.69
N GLN A 356 5.15 -19.11 18.14
CA GLN A 356 6.52 -19.63 18.07
C GLN A 356 7.44 -18.74 17.21
N GLN A 357 6.88 -18.12 16.18
CA GLN A 357 7.62 -17.22 15.30
C GLN A 357 7.83 -15.84 15.93
N HIS A 358 6.77 -15.23 16.47
CA HIS A 358 6.71 -13.81 16.83
C HIS A 358 6.65 -13.55 18.35
N GLY A 359 6.39 -14.55 19.17
CA GLY A 359 6.04 -14.42 20.60
C GLY A 359 4.63 -13.86 20.79
N LEU A 360 4.38 -13.20 21.92
CA LEU A 360 3.14 -12.46 22.15
C LEU A 360 2.90 -11.46 21.01
N SER A 361 1.82 -11.65 20.26
CA SER A 361 1.59 -10.89 19.04
C SER A 361 0.13 -10.89 18.62
N LEU A 362 -0.27 -9.84 17.89
CA LEU A 362 -1.54 -9.80 17.18
C LEU A 362 -1.44 -10.72 15.95
N CYS A 363 -2.11 -11.87 16.00
CA CYS A 363 -2.04 -12.89 14.96
C CYS A 363 -3.21 -12.83 13.99
N ALA A 364 -4.33 -12.21 14.40
CA ALA A 364 -5.45 -11.95 13.52
C ALA A 364 -6.26 -10.72 13.93
N SER A 365 -6.91 -10.11 12.94
CA SER A 365 -7.95 -9.09 13.12
C SER A 365 -9.25 -9.59 12.50
N ALA A 366 -10.38 -9.36 13.16
CA ALA A 366 -11.68 -9.65 12.58
C ALA A 366 -12.46 -8.36 12.34
N PHE A 367 -13.01 -8.25 11.14
CA PHE A 367 -13.81 -7.11 10.73
C PHE A 367 -15.26 -7.53 10.56
N ARG A 368 -16.15 -6.80 11.23
CA ARG A 368 -17.58 -6.89 10.98
C ARG A 368 -17.87 -6.25 9.63
N VAL A 369 -18.58 -6.94 8.74
CA VAL A 369 -18.95 -6.49 7.39
C VAL A 369 -20.40 -6.82 7.10
N ASP A 370 -20.97 -6.20 6.07
CA ASP A 370 -22.37 -6.45 5.68
C ASP A 370 -22.60 -7.87 5.12
N ASP A 371 -21.64 -8.38 4.34
CA ASP A 371 -21.66 -9.70 3.72
C ASP A 371 -20.25 -10.30 3.72
N ALA A 372 -20.02 -11.28 4.61
CA ALA A 372 -18.71 -11.89 4.79
C ALA A 372 -18.28 -12.73 3.58
N LYS A 373 -19.26 -13.33 2.88
CA LYS A 373 -18.99 -14.12 1.68
C LYS A 373 -18.55 -13.23 0.54
N CYS A 374 -19.25 -12.12 0.29
CA CYS A 374 -18.90 -11.15 -0.74
C CYS A 374 -17.51 -10.55 -0.49
N ALA A 375 -17.21 -10.15 0.76
CA ALA A 375 -15.92 -9.61 1.14
C ALA A 375 -14.77 -10.61 0.91
N PHE A 376 -14.98 -11.88 1.27
CA PHE A 376 -14.03 -12.96 1.02
C PHE A 376 -13.83 -13.23 -0.48
N GLU A 377 -14.91 -13.32 -1.26
CA GLU A 377 -14.84 -13.53 -2.71
C GLU A 377 -14.10 -12.37 -3.40
N ARG A 378 -14.29 -11.13 -2.94
CA ARG A 378 -13.50 -9.97 -3.39
C ARG A 378 -12.02 -10.15 -3.10
N ALA A 379 -11.64 -10.42 -1.85
CA ALA A 379 -10.24 -10.58 -1.48
C ALA A 379 -9.57 -11.73 -2.27
N ALA A 380 -10.27 -12.85 -2.44
CA ALA A 380 -9.82 -13.97 -3.26
C ALA A 380 -9.66 -13.59 -4.75
N ALA A 381 -10.55 -12.75 -5.31
CA ALA A 381 -10.45 -12.27 -6.68
C ALA A 381 -9.18 -11.42 -6.92
N TYR A 382 -8.68 -10.71 -5.91
CA TYR A 382 -7.38 -10.02 -5.93
C TYR A 382 -6.17 -10.93 -5.67
N GLY A 383 -6.38 -12.25 -5.54
CA GLY A 383 -5.32 -13.23 -5.37
C GLY A 383 -4.73 -13.28 -3.97
N TYR A 384 -5.47 -12.84 -2.94
CA TYR A 384 -5.07 -13.09 -1.55
C TYR A 384 -5.32 -14.54 -1.16
N THR A 385 -4.38 -15.12 -0.41
CA THR A 385 -4.46 -16.53 0.01
C THR A 385 -5.62 -16.72 0.98
N PRO A 386 -6.63 -17.54 0.63
CA PRO A 386 -7.70 -17.88 1.55
C PRO A 386 -7.19 -18.65 2.76
N PHE A 387 -7.81 -18.40 3.92
CA PHE A 387 -7.61 -19.17 5.12
C PHE A 387 -8.93 -19.73 5.64
N SER A 388 -8.90 -20.98 6.09
CA SER A 388 -9.99 -21.61 6.82
C SER A 388 -9.41 -22.48 7.93
N GLY A 389 -9.74 -22.14 9.17
CA GLY A 389 -9.26 -22.86 10.35
C GLY A 389 -10.00 -24.18 10.61
N ARG A 390 -9.54 -24.94 11.61
CA ARG A 390 -10.28 -26.10 12.12
C ARG A 390 -11.54 -25.62 12.86
N VAL A 391 -12.70 -26.19 12.53
CA VAL A 391 -14.00 -25.84 13.09
C VAL A 391 -14.58 -27.08 13.78
N GLY A 392 -14.89 -26.94 15.07
CA GLY A 392 -15.55 -27.99 15.86
C GLY A 392 -17.06 -28.06 15.61
N PRO A 393 -17.76 -29.03 16.22
CA PRO A 393 -19.21 -29.17 16.06
C PRO A 393 -19.95 -27.91 16.54
N ASN A 394 -20.82 -27.36 15.68
CA ASN A 394 -21.61 -26.15 15.93
C ASN A 394 -20.80 -24.85 16.11
N GLU A 395 -19.53 -24.83 15.70
CA GLU A 395 -18.75 -23.59 15.56
C GLU A 395 -18.99 -22.95 14.19
N ARG A 396 -18.85 -21.63 14.14
CA ARG A 396 -18.97 -20.86 12.91
C ARG A 396 -17.70 -20.97 12.08
N VAL A 397 -17.88 -21.13 10.77
CA VAL A 397 -16.77 -21.01 9.81
C VAL A 397 -16.56 -19.52 9.54
N LEU A 398 -15.44 -18.98 9.98
CA LEU A 398 -15.04 -17.61 9.67
C LEU A 398 -14.22 -17.59 8.38
N PRO A 399 -14.72 -16.98 7.28
CA PRO A 399 -13.89 -16.76 6.11
C PRO A 399 -12.82 -15.70 6.43
N GLY A 400 -11.61 -15.92 5.94
CA GLY A 400 -10.52 -14.97 6.10
C GLY A 400 -9.44 -15.13 5.04
N VAL A 401 -8.55 -14.17 4.99
CA VAL A 401 -7.39 -14.17 4.10
C VAL A 401 -6.11 -13.89 4.88
N GLN A 402 -4.97 -14.31 4.32
CA GLN A 402 -3.67 -13.93 4.87
C GLN A 402 -3.34 -12.49 4.49
N ALA A 403 -3.01 -11.69 5.52
CA ALA A 403 -2.44 -10.36 5.38
C ALA A 403 -0.95 -10.46 4.94
N PRO A 404 -0.30 -9.35 4.53
CA PRO A 404 1.04 -9.39 3.96
C PRO A 404 2.14 -9.94 4.88
N ASP A 405 1.99 -9.87 6.19
CA ASP A 405 2.92 -10.45 7.17
C ASP A 405 2.59 -11.90 7.56
N GLY A 406 1.54 -12.49 6.99
CA GLY A 406 1.07 -13.83 7.30
C GLY A 406 0.07 -13.89 8.45
N SER A 407 -0.26 -12.76 9.10
CA SER A 407 -1.42 -12.68 10.00
C SER A 407 -2.74 -12.88 9.24
N LEU A 408 -3.84 -13.05 9.97
CA LEU A 408 -5.15 -13.34 9.36
C LEU A 408 -6.11 -12.17 9.51
N ASP A 409 -6.84 -11.87 8.45
CA ASP A 409 -7.97 -10.97 8.50
C ASP A 409 -9.27 -11.73 8.21
N TYR A 410 -10.16 -11.77 9.20
CA TYR A 410 -11.46 -12.45 9.11
C TYR A 410 -12.58 -11.47 8.74
N PHE A 411 -13.52 -11.96 7.94
CA PHE A 411 -14.77 -11.27 7.62
C PHE A 411 -15.91 -11.89 8.43
N VAL A 412 -16.65 -11.05 9.16
CA VAL A 412 -17.74 -11.48 10.04
C VAL A 412 -19.01 -10.70 9.71
N ASP A 413 -20.05 -11.36 9.25
CA ASP A 413 -21.39 -10.79 9.15
C ASP A 413 -22.27 -11.28 10.32
N GLU A 414 -23.45 -10.70 10.53
CA GLU A 414 -24.42 -11.22 11.50
C GLU A 414 -25.80 -11.26 10.84
N ALA A 415 -26.42 -12.44 10.83
CA ALA A 415 -27.74 -12.62 10.23
C ALA A 415 -28.85 -12.30 11.26
N PRO A 416 -29.89 -11.51 10.91
CA PRO A 416 -30.98 -11.21 11.82
C PRO A 416 -31.64 -12.48 12.39
N GLY A 417 -31.69 -12.59 13.72
CA GLY A 417 -32.31 -13.71 14.42
C GLY A 417 -31.49 -15.01 14.47
N ALA A 418 -30.30 -15.04 13.87
CA ALA A 418 -29.34 -16.12 14.08
C ALA A 418 -28.50 -15.86 15.35
N PRO A 419 -27.93 -16.91 15.97
CA PRO A 419 -26.93 -16.72 17.02
C PRO A 419 -25.75 -15.91 16.49
N THR A 420 -25.29 -14.95 17.29
CA THR A 420 -24.07 -14.18 17.01
C THR A 420 -22.85 -15.09 16.94
N LEU A 421 -21.72 -14.57 16.42
CA LEU A 421 -20.42 -15.25 16.52
C LEU A 421 -20.14 -15.74 17.94
N TRP A 422 -20.39 -14.87 18.92
CA TRP A 422 -20.08 -15.15 20.32
C TRP A 422 -20.95 -16.25 20.90
N GLU A 423 -22.25 -16.23 20.63
CA GLU A 423 -23.18 -17.27 21.10
C GLU A 423 -22.91 -18.61 20.43
N SER A 424 -22.42 -18.59 19.18
CA SER A 424 -22.06 -19.80 18.43
C SER A 424 -20.80 -20.45 18.98
N ASP A 425 -19.72 -19.68 19.19
CA ASP A 425 -18.38 -20.27 19.40
C ASP A 425 -17.94 -20.27 20.87
N PHE A 426 -18.57 -19.45 21.72
CA PHE A 426 -18.19 -19.29 23.12
C PHE A 426 -19.30 -19.75 24.08
N ILE A 427 -18.86 -20.28 25.22
CA ILE A 427 -19.67 -20.39 26.42
C ILE A 427 -19.54 -19.04 27.14
N LEU A 428 -20.52 -18.17 26.93
CA LEU A 428 -20.55 -16.85 27.53
C LEU A 428 -20.77 -16.91 29.04
N THR A 429 -20.18 -15.95 29.75
CA THR A 429 -20.21 -15.89 31.20
C THR A 429 -20.20 -14.44 31.69
N ASP A 430 -20.92 -14.20 32.78
CA ASP A 430 -20.92 -12.92 33.50
C ASP A 430 -20.12 -13.01 34.81
N ILE A 431 -19.25 -14.02 34.97
CA ILE A 431 -18.47 -14.25 36.21
C ILE A 431 -17.74 -13.00 36.67
N ASP A 432 -17.18 -12.23 35.74
CA ASP A 432 -16.40 -11.02 36.05
C ASP A 432 -17.23 -9.72 35.99
N GLY A 433 -18.55 -9.82 35.87
CA GLY A 433 -19.50 -8.69 35.81
C GLY A 433 -19.81 -8.19 34.39
N PRO A 434 -20.69 -7.17 34.26
CA PRO A 434 -21.07 -6.63 32.96
C PRO A 434 -19.88 -5.93 32.28
N TYR A 435 -19.64 -6.27 31.01
CA TYR A 435 -18.58 -5.65 30.20
C TYR A 435 -19.01 -4.33 29.55
N GLU A 436 -20.29 -3.95 29.62
CA GLU A 436 -20.81 -2.73 28.96
C GLU A 436 -20.52 -1.45 29.76
N VAL A 437 -20.09 -1.59 31.01
CA VAL A 437 -19.95 -0.46 31.95
C VAL A 437 -18.49 -0.19 32.23
N GLY A 438 -18.00 0.99 31.83
CA GLY A 438 -16.73 1.54 32.31
C GLY A 438 -16.17 2.62 31.38
N PRO A 439 -14.87 2.95 31.53
CA PRO A 439 -14.30 4.17 30.96
C PRO A 439 -13.96 4.10 29.47
N LEU A 440 -14.09 2.95 28.80
CA LEU A 440 -13.76 2.80 27.37
C LEU A 440 -14.99 2.31 26.61
N GLU A 441 -15.14 2.73 25.36
CA GLU A 441 -16.33 2.43 24.54
C GLU A 441 -16.03 1.45 23.40
N ARG A 442 -14.97 1.69 22.62
CA ARG A 442 -14.64 0.92 21.42
C ARG A 442 -13.18 1.05 21.03
N ILE A 443 -12.73 0.18 20.13
CA ILE A 443 -11.47 0.37 19.41
C ILE A 443 -11.65 1.56 18.46
N ASP A 444 -10.84 2.61 18.63
CA ASP A 444 -10.83 3.79 17.75
C ASP A 444 -9.98 3.53 16.50
N HIS A 445 -8.75 3.05 16.70
CA HIS A 445 -7.83 2.71 15.63
C HIS A 445 -6.76 1.72 16.09
N VAL A 446 -6.10 1.09 15.12
CA VAL A 446 -4.95 0.20 15.33
C VAL A 446 -3.75 0.77 14.61
N CYS A 447 -2.57 0.66 15.20
CA CYS A 447 -1.32 1.08 14.59
C CYS A 447 -0.38 -0.09 14.39
N LEU A 448 0.15 -0.25 13.18
CA LEU A 448 1.08 -1.32 12.81
C LEU A 448 2.48 -0.73 12.53
N SER A 449 3.50 -1.40 13.05
CA SER A 449 4.90 -1.16 12.69
C SER A 449 5.31 -2.12 11.58
N LEU A 450 5.81 -1.58 10.47
CA LEU A 450 6.09 -2.30 9.25
C LEU A 450 7.56 -2.09 8.81
N PRO A 451 8.16 -3.08 8.13
CA PRO A 451 9.35 -2.85 7.30
C PRO A 451 9.12 -1.70 6.32
N ALA A 452 10.17 -0.92 6.04
CA ALA A 452 10.10 0.26 5.17
C ALA A 452 9.51 -0.03 3.77
N ASP A 453 9.89 -1.18 3.22
CA ASP A 453 9.50 -1.71 1.91
C ASP A 453 8.11 -2.36 1.89
N ALA A 454 7.50 -2.63 3.05
CA ALA A 454 6.19 -3.28 3.15
C ALA A 454 5.01 -2.27 3.18
N LEU A 455 5.26 -0.98 3.44
CA LEU A 455 4.19 0.01 3.62
C LEU A 455 3.22 0.05 2.43
N ASP A 456 3.75 0.08 1.20
CA ASP A 456 2.94 0.20 -0.01
C ASP A 456 2.16 -1.10 -0.31
N THR A 457 2.69 -2.27 0.08
CA THR A 457 1.98 -3.55 0.02
C THR A 457 0.78 -3.57 0.97
N TRP A 458 0.94 -3.09 2.19
CA TRP A 458 -0.15 -3.00 3.18
C TRP A 458 -1.23 -2.00 2.77
N VAL A 459 -0.83 -0.87 2.19
CA VAL A 459 -1.78 0.10 1.62
C VAL A 459 -2.62 -0.57 0.52
N LEU A 460 -1.97 -1.25 -0.43
CA LEU A 460 -2.68 -1.94 -1.51
C LEU A 460 -3.61 -3.04 -0.97
N PHE A 461 -3.18 -3.76 0.06
CA PHE A 461 -4.00 -4.76 0.76
C PHE A 461 -5.32 -4.21 1.28
N PHE A 462 -5.29 -3.18 2.12
CA PHE A 462 -6.51 -2.63 2.67
C PHE A 462 -7.42 -2.00 1.59
N ARG A 463 -6.83 -1.35 0.59
CA ARG A 463 -7.60 -0.78 -0.53
C ARG A 463 -8.32 -1.84 -1.36
N THR A 464 -7.65 -2.95 -1.68
CA THR A 464 -8.21 -3.96 -2.58
C THR A 464 -9.13 -4.94 -1.86
N ALA A 465 -8.71 -5.46 -0.69
CA ALA A 465 -9.51 -6.43 0.07
C ALA A 465 -10.75 -5.78 0.72
N PHE A 466 -10.63 -4.57 1.26
CA PHE A 466 -11.68 -3.93 2.06
C PHE A 466 -12.27 -2.67 1.43
N GLY A 467 -11.70 -2.14 0.35
CA GLY A 467 -12.14 -0.87 -0.22
C GLY A 467 -11.79 0.35 0.62
N PHE A 468 -10.78 0.25 1.49
CA PHE A 468 -10.35 1.37 2.33
C PHE A 468 -9.80 2.54 1.51
N GLU A 469 -9.94 3.73 2.06
CA GLU A 469 -9.33 4.95 1.56
C GLU A 469 -7.98 5.18 2.23
N THR A 470 -7.06 5.85 1.53
CA THR A 470 -5.75 6.21 2.06
C THR A 470 -5.69 7.68 2.40
N GLU A 471 -5.10 8.00 3.54
CA GLU A 471 -4.74 9.37 3.89
C GLU A 471 -3.34 9.73 3.32
N PRO A 472 -3.02 11.04 3.22
CA PRO A 472 -1.68 11.49 2.88
C PRO A 472 -0.63 10.94 3.84
N SER A 473 0.55 10.60 3.31
CA SER A 473 1.66 10.18 4.16
C SER A 473 2.29 11.38 4.87
N VAL A 474 2.66 11.19 6.13
CA VAL A 474 3.35 12.18 6.96
C VAL A 474 4.69 11.63 7.44
N LEU A 475 5.69 12.52 7.57
CA LEU A 475 6.97 12.21 8.19
C LEU A 475 6.95 12.68 9.64
N VAL A 476 7.13 11.73 10.55
CA VAL A 476 7.14 11.96 11.98
C VAL A 476 8.58 11.93 12.49
N PRO A 477 9.05 12.97 13.20
CA PRO A 477 10.38 12.97 13.80
C PRO A 477 10.42 12.06 15.03
N ASP A 478 11.26 11.03 14.96
CA ASP A 478 11.69 10.20 16.08
C ASP A 478 13.05 10.72 16.60
N PRO A 479 13.38 10.59 17.89
CA PRO A 479 14.68 11.00 18.43
C PRO A 479 15.90 10.44 17.67
N TYR A 480 15.73 9.33 16.96
CA TYR A 480 16.80 8.60 16.27
C TYR A 480 16.59 8.50 14.76
N GLY A 481 15.63 9.20 14.17
CA GLY A 481 15.38 9.18 12.72
C GLY A 481 14.02 9.70 12.31
N LEU A 482 13.61 9.40 11.08
CA LEU A 482 12.28 9.71 10.58
C LEU A 482 11.43 8.44 10.46
N VAL A 483 10.16 8.55 10.84
CA VAL A 483 9.14 7.51 10.64
C VAL A 483 8.16 8.00 9.60
N ARG A 484 8.01 7.24 8.51
CA ARG A 484 6.96 7.44 7.53
C ARG A 484 5.67 6.81 8.08
N SER A 485 4.64 7.63 8.25
CA SER A 485 3.32 7.19 8.68
C SER A 485 2.31 7.41 7.57
N ARG A 486 1.40 6.46 7.39
CA ARG A 486 0.25 6.60 6.48
C ARG A 486 -0.94 5.84 7.05
N ALA A 487 -2.08 6.50 7.16
CA ALA A 487 -3.30 5.87 7.61
C ALA A 487 -4.15 5.35 6.45
N VAL A 488 -4.86 4.26 6.69
CA VAL A 488 -5.95 3.76 5.85
C VAL A 488 -7.22 3.65 6.70
N ARG A 489 -8.37 3.88 6.09
CA ARG A 489 -9.66 3.86 6.80
C ARG A 489 -10.81 3.35 5.95
N SER A 490 -11.84 2.79 6.59
CA SER A 490 -13.12 2.53 5.95
C SER A 490 -13.79 3.84 5.51
N ARG A 491 -14.70 3.77 4.53
CA ARG A 491 -15.39 4.95 3.97
C ARG A 491 -16.21 5.73 5.00
N ASP A 492 -16.79 5.02 5.97
CA ASP A 492 -17.53 5.58 7.10
C ASP A 492 -16.62 5.98 8.29
N GLY A 493 -15.30 5.74 8.19
CA GLY A 493 -14.31 6.10 9.20
C GLY A 493 -14.38 5.32 10.51
N SER A 494 -15.15 4.22 10.54
CA SER A 494 -15.35 3.34 11.69
C SER A 494 -14.13 2.47 11.99
N VAL A 495 -13.36 2.09 10.97
CA VAL A 495 -12.11 1.36 11.08
C VAL A 495 -10.99 2.22 10.54
N ARG A 496 -9.93 2.34 11.34
CA ARG A 496 -8.75 3.15 11.04
C ARG A 496 -7.50 2.36 11.39
N ILE A 497 -6.56 2.32 10.46
CA ILE A 497 -5.30 1.60 10.63
C ILE A 497 -4.15 2.54 10.24
N ALA A 498 -3.33 2.91 11.22
CA ALA A 498 -2.12 3.69 11.01
C ALA A 498 -0.95 2.75 10.69
N LEU A 499 -0.25 2.99 9.57
CA LEU A 499 0.88 2.19 9.12
C LEU A 499 2.16 3.00 9.29
N ASN A 500 3.05 2.54 10.16
CA ASN A 500 4.32 3.20 10.46
C ASN A 500 5.49 2.38 9.94
N ALA A 501 6.38 3.00 9.17
CA ALA A 501 7.55 2.36 8.61
C ALA A 501 8.78 3.29 8.69
N SER A 502 9.96 2.74 8.91
CA SER A 502 11.21 3.50 8.94
C SER A 502 12.38 2.68 8.40
N VAL A 503 13.33 3.37 7.77
CA VAL A 503 14.63 2.82 7.35
C VAL A 503 15.74 3.08 8.39
N ASP A 504 15.48 3.96 9.36
CA ASP A 504 16.46 4.39 10.35
C ASP A 504 16.55 3.38 11.49
N ARG A 505 17.75 2.77 11.63
CA ARG A 505 17.99 1.56 12.44
C ARG A 505 17.62 1.67 13.93
N TYR A 506 17.65 2.88 14.48
CA TYR A 506 17.47 3.12 15.90
C TYR A 506 16.11 3.74 16.24
N THR A 507 15.22 3.86 15.25
CA THR A 507 13.86 4.34 15.50
C THR A 507 13.04 3.30 16.25
N ALA A 508 12.03 3.76 17.00
CA ALA A 508 11.15 2.87 17.76
C ALA A 508 10.42 1.85 16.87
N VAL A 509 10.17 2.18 15.60
CA VAL A 509 9.59 1.25 14.62
C VAL A 509 10.53 0.08 14.37
N VAL A 510 11.81 0.33 14.06
CA VAL A 510 12.78 -0.74 13.79
C VAL A 510 13.06 -1.59 15.04
N GLU A 511 13.10 -0.99 16.23
CA GLU A 511 13.21 -1.75 17.49
C GLU A 511 11.99 -2.67 17.73
N SER A 512 10.78 -2.20 17.41
CA SER A 512 9.56 -3.01 17.48
C SER A 512 9.63 -4.19 16.51
N LEU A 513 10.09 -3.98 15.27
CA LEU A 513 10.27 -5.06 14.28
C LEU A 513 11.23 -6.14 14.76
N ALA A 514 12.31 -5.77 15.47
CA ALA A 514 13.26 -6.73 16.03
C ALA A 514 12.62 -7.58 17.15
N THR A 515 11.76 -6.98 17.96
CA THR A 515 11.06 -7.65 19.07
C THR A 515 9.95 -8.58 18.55
N TYR A 516 9.20 -8.12 17.55
CA TYR A 516 8.15 -8.90 16.87
C TYR A 516 8.69 -9.90 15.85
N ARG A 517 9.95 -9.77 15.40
CA ARG A 517 10.56 -10.53 14.29
C ARG A 517 9.78 -10.38 12.98
N GLY A 518 9.43 -9.15 12.64
CA GLY A 518 8.62 -8.81 11.47
C GLY A 518 7.69 -7.65 11.76
N SER A 519 6.70 -7.45 10.88
CA SER A 519 5.60 -6.52 11.15
C SER A 519 4.90 -6.88 12.46
N GLY A 520 4.38 -5.86 13.14
CA GLY A 520 3.72 -6.09 14.42
C GLY A 520 2.86 -4.94 14.88
N LEU A 521 2.01 -5.24 15.85
CA LEU A 521 1.17 -4.24 16.52
C LEU A 521 2.06 -3.23 17.26
N ASN A 522 1.90 -1.96 16.94
CA ASN A 522 2.51 -0.86 17.68
C ASN A 522 1.64 -0.48 18.89
N HIS A 523 0.37 -0.17 18.63
CA HIS A 523 -0.62 0.12 19.66
C HIS A 523 -2.05 -0.09 19.17
N VAL A 524 -2.95 -0.25 20.14
CA VAL A 524 -4.40 -0.16 19.95
C VAL A 524 -4.90 1.07 20.69
N ALA A 525 -5.76 1.86 20.05
CA ALA A 525 -6.40 3.00 20.65
C ALA A 525 -7.85 2.68 21.03
N PHE A 526 -8.27 3.09 22.22
CA PHE A 526 -9.64 2.95 22.70
C PHE A 526 -10.27 4.32 22.96
N SER A 527 -11.49 4.52 22.47
CA SER A 527 -12.22 5.76 22.73
C SER A 527 -12.85 5.77 24.12
N THR A 528 -12.93 6.96 24.71
CA THR A 528 -13.67 7.26 25.94
C THR A 528 -14.55 8.51 25.72
N PRO A 529 -15.72 8.59 26.38
CA PRO A 529 -16.54 9.81 26.36
C PRO A 529 -15.97 10.93 27.23
N ASP A 530 -15.10 10.62 28.19
CA ASP A 530 -14.44 11.59 29.08
C ASP A 530 -13.06 11.05 29.48
N ILE A 531 -12.01 11.61 28.89
CA ILE A 531 -10.64 11.21 29.20
C ILE A 531 -10.19 11.68 30.59
N PHE A 532 -10.75 12.77 31.11
CA PHE A 532 -10.38 13.32 32.41
C PHE A 532 -10.98 12.50 33.56
N ASP A 533 -12.06 11.74 33.33
CA ASP A 533 -12.53 10.67 34.25
C ASP A 533 -11.80 9.34 34.02
N ALA A 534 -11.60 8.95 32.75
CA ALA A 534 -11.07 7.64 32.41
C ALA A 534 -9.64 7.42 32.91
N ILE A 535 -8.74 8.39 32.69
CA ILE A 535 -7.31 8.22 33.01
C ILE A 535 -7.06 8.05 34.51
N PRO A 536 -7.63 8.88 35.42
CA PRO A 536 -7.46 8.69 36.86
C PRO A 536 -7.99 7.34 37.37
N ARG A 537 -9.13 6.88 36.83
CA ARG A 537 -9.72 5.58 37.19
C ARG A 537 -8.81 4.43 36.78
N LEU A 538 -8.37 4.41 35.52
CA LEU A 538 -7.44 3.41 35.01
C LEU A 538 -6.10 3.42 35.76
N ALA A 539 -5.59 4.60 36.13
CA ALA A 539 -4.39 4.72 36.94
C ALA A 539 -4.57 4.12 38.35
N THR A 540 -5.74 4.34 38.97
CA THR A 540 -6.10 3.74 40.27
C THR A 540 -6.19 2.21 40.18
N ASP A 541 -6.67 1.70 39.05
CA ASP A 541 -6.71 0.26 38.73
C ASP A 541 -5.32 -0.31 38.34
N GLY A 542 -4.28 0.52 38.37
CA GLY A 542 -2.87 0.12 38.23
C GLY A 542 -2.33 0.18 36.80
N VAL A 543 -3.02 0.83 35.86
CA VAL A 543 -2.49 1.13 34.53
C VAL A 543 -1.36 2.16 34.66
N GLN A 544 -0.21 1.86 34.05
CA GLN A 544 0.94 2.77 34.02
C GLN A 544 0.89 3.61 32.75
N PHE A 545 0.63 4.90 32.90
CA PHE A 545 0.64 5.86 31.80
C PHE A 545 2.04 6.45 31.56
N LEU A 546 2.32 6.72 30.29
CA LEU A 546 3.58 7.31 29.86
C LEU A 546 3.70 8.73 30.41
N ARG A 547 4.79 8.98 31.14
CA ARG A 547 5.03 10.30 31.73
C ARG A 547 5.39 11.32 30.66
N ILE A 548 4.63 12.41 30.58
CA ILE A 548 4.87 13.50 29.62
C ILE A 548 5.66 14.63 30.28
N PRO A 549 6.70 15.20 29.62
CA PRO A 549 7.50 16.28 30.18
C PRO A 549 6.68 17.55 30.48
N ARG A 550 7.00 18.24 31.58
CA ARG A 550 6.33 19.51 31.95
C ARG A 550 6.35 20.55 30.83
N ASN A 551 7.48 20.65 30.13
CA ASN A 551 7.68 21.62 29.05
C ASN A 551 6.64 21.50 27.92
N TYR A 552 6.06 20.32 27.72
CA TYR A 552 5.00 20.12 26.74
C TYR A 552 3.75 20.95 27.08
N TYR A 553 3.36 20.97 28.36
CA TYR A 553 2.19 21.72 28.83
C TYR A 553 2.43 23.22 28.88
N ASP A 554 3.65 23.64 29.22
CA ASP A 554 4.04 25.05 29.15
C ASP A 554 3.96 25.57 27.70
N ASP A 555 4.35 24.74 26.73
CA ASP A 555 4.21 25.02 25.30
C ASP A 555 2.75 24.99 24.82
N LEU A 556 1.92 24.05 25.30
CA LEU A 556 0.48 24.05 25.02
C LEU A 556 -0.20 25.33 25.51
N ALA A 557 0.14 25.82 26.70
CA ALA A 557 -0.40 27.08 27.25
C ALA A 557 -0.05 28.30 26.38
N ALA A 558 1.12 28.28 25.75
CA ALA A 558 1.56 29.35 24.87
C ALA A 558 0.93 29.24 23.47
N ARG A 559 0.76 28.02 22.94
CA ARG A 559 0.23 27.77 21.59
C ARG A 559 -1.29 27.85 21.53
N TYR A 560 -1.96 27.35 22.56
CA TYR A 560 -3.41 27.25 22.62
C TYR A 560 -3.92 28.06 23.81
N SER A 561 -4.93 28.89 23.59
CA SER A 561 -5.60 29.65 24.67
C SER A 561 -6.56 28.76 25.47
N LEU A 562 -6.05 27.64 25.98
CA LEU A 562 -6.79 26.73 26.86
C LEU A 562 -6.85 27.29 28.29
N PRO A 563 -7.92 27.03 29.06
CA PRO A 563 -7.98 27.42 30.46
C PRO A 563 -6.86 26.77 31.29
N ASP A 564 -6.27 27.52 32.22
CA ASP A 564 -5.18 27.02 33.08
C ASP A 564 -5.56 25.74 33.84
N GLU A 565 -6.80 25.66 34.32
CA GLU A 565 -7.34 24.47 35.00
C GLU A 565 -7.30 23.22 34.11
N GLN A 566 -7.59 23.38 32.81
CA GLN A 566 -7.53 22.28 31.85
C GLN A 566 -6.09 21.84 31.61
N ILE A 567 -5.15 22.79 31.49
CA ILE A 567 -3.72 22.50 31.31
C ILE A 567 -3.16 21.80 32.54
N ASP A 568 -3.54 22.24 33.74
CA ASP A 568 -3.12 21.61 34.99
C ASP A 568 -3.66 20.18 35.11
N ALA A 569 -4.93 19.94 34.76
CA ALA A 569 -5.51 18.59 34.72
C ALA A 569 -4.83 17.69 33.69
N MET A 570 -4.55 18.20 32.49
CA MET A 570 -3.79 17.45 31.48
C MET A 570 -2.39 17.09 31.98
N ARG A 571 -1.72 18.03 32.63
CA ARG A 571 -0.38 17.83 33.21
C ARG A 571 -0.37 16.79 34.31
N GLU A 572 -1.36 16.81 35.20
CA GLU A 572 -1.49 15.85 36.28
C GLU A 572 -1.68 14.43 35.77
N HIS A 573 -2.47 14.26 34.71
CA HIS A 573 -2.86 12.95 34.17
C HIS A 573 -2.09 12.51 32.93
N ASN A 574 -1.04 13.25 32.54
CA ASN A 574 -0.20 12.95 31.37
C ASN A 574 -0.99 12.92 30.03
N ILE A 575 -2.01 13.75 29.91
CA ILE A 575 -2.88 13.83 28.73
C ILE A 575 -2.26 14.77 27.70
N LEU A 576 -2.03 14.24 26.50
CA LEU A 576 -1.60 14.98 25.33
C LEU A 576 -2.82 15.61 24.62
N TYR A 577 -2.58 16.66 23.85
CA TYR A 577 -3.61 17.47 23.20
C TYR A 577 -3.24 17.80 21.74
N ASP A 578 -4.23 17.80 20.87
CA ASP A 578 -4.14 18.36 19.52
C ASP A 578 -5.46 19.06 19.14
N ARG A 579 -5.38 20.01 18.20
CA ARG A 579 -6.54 20.70 17.64
C ARG A 579 -6.37 20.89 16.15
N ASP A 580 -7.36 20.45 15.37
CA ASP A 580 -7.35 20.62 13.92
C ASP A 580 -7.77 22.04 13.49
N GLU A 581 -7.62 22.34 12.20
CA GLU A 581 -7.96 23.65 11.61
C GLU A 581 -9.46 23.98 11.70
N ARG A 582 -10.32 22.97 11.88
CA ARG A 582 -11.78 23.15 12.02
C ARG A 582 -12.19 23.40 13.48
N GLY A 583 -11.23 23.33 14.42
CA GLY A 583 -11.47 23.49 15.84
C GLY A 583 -11.88 22.20 16.55
N GLY A 584 -11.83 21.05 15.86
CA GLY A 584 -11.95 19.74 16.49
C GLY A 584 -10.79 19.53 17.45
N GLU A 585 -11.07 18.95 18.62
CA GLU A 585 -10.06 18.71 19.66
C GLU A 585 -9.83 17.22 19.87
N PHE A 586 -8.58 16.87 20.18
CA PHE A 586 -8.14 15.52 20.42
C PHE A 586 -7.37 15.47 21.72
N PHE A 587 -7.86 14.66 22.65
CA PHE A 587 -7.16 14.38 23.90
C PHE A 587 -6.76 12.92 23.89
N HIS A 588 -5.53 12.62 24.27
CA HIS A 588 -5.07 11.25 24.30
C HIS A 588 -3.96 11.00 25.32
N ALA A 589 -3.89 9.78 25.82
CA ALA A 589 -2.81 9.35 26.71
C ALA A 589 -2.35 7.95 26.33
N TYR A 590 -1.04 7.71 26.42
CA TYR A 590 -0.41 6.44 26.09
C TYR A 590 -0.05 5.68 27.35
N THR A 591 -0.16 4.35 27.34
CA THR A 591 0.40 3.51 28.39
C THR A 591 1.91 3.33 28.19
N GLU A 592 2.61 2.85 29.22
CA GLU A 592 3.92 2.24 29.01
C GLU A 592 3.82 1.00 28.08
N GLN A 593 4.94 0.58 27.49
CA GLN A 593 5.00 -0.64 26.68
C GLN A 593 4.76 -1.89 27.52
N LEU A 594 3.89 -2.76 27.02
CA LEU A 594 3.59 -4.08 27.54
C LEU A 594 4.54 -5.09 26.92
N ASP A 595 5.20 -5.88 27.76
CA ASP A 595 6.22 -6.85 27.35
C ASP A 595 7.23 -6.29 26.33
N GLN A 596 7.50 -4.98 26.38
CA GLN A 596 8.36 -4.25 25.43
C GLN A 596 7.92 -4.33 23.94
N ARG A 597 6.66 -4.69 23.67
CA ARG A 597 6.14 -4.95 22.32
C ARG A 597 5.22 -3.85 21.82
N PHE A 598 4.07 -3.70 22.48
CA PHE A 598 3.02 -2.76 22.12
C PHE A 598 2.56 -1.97 23.33
N PHE A 599 1.83 -0.90 23.10
CA PHE A 599 1.22 -0.08 24.15
C PHE A 599 -0.23 0.20 23.78
N LEU A 600 -0.95 0.91 24.64
CA LEU A 600 -2.27 1.43 24.30
C LEU A 600 -2.30 2.93 24.27
N GLU A 601 -3.36 3.39 23.64
CA GLU A 601 -3.80 4.76 23.68
C GLU A 601 -5.25 4.82 24.17
N VAL A 602 -5.55 5.77 25.05
CA VAL A 602 -6.92 6.13 25.42
C VAL A 602 -7.18 7.51 24.83
N ILE A 603 -8.25 7.64 24.06
CA ILE A 603 -8.52 8.85 23.25
C ILE A 603 -9.92 9.40 23.48
N GLU A 604 -10.05 10.71 23.37
CA GLU A 604 -11.32 11.41 23.28
C GLU A 604 -11.27 12.39 22.09
N ARG A 605 -12.23 12.24 21.17
CA ARG A 605 -12.42 13.14 20.01
C ARG A 605 -13.57 14.08 20.30
N ARG A 606 -13.35 15.39 20.25
CA ARG A 606 -14.38 16.43 20.40
C ARG A 606 -14.49 17.27 19.14
N GLY A 607 -15.67 17.86 18.92
CA GLY A 607 -15.86 18.83 17.83
C GLY A 607 -15.61 18.28 16.42
N GLY A 608 -15.67 16.96 16.23
CA GLY A 608 -15.45 16.32 14.93
C GLY A 608 -13.98 16.13 14.53
N TYR A 609 -13.03 16.15 15.48
CA TYR A 609 -11.62 15.87 15.18
C TYR A 609 -11.41 14.50 14.53
N ASP A 610 -10.79 14.50 13.35
CA ASP A 610 -10.69 13.31 12.51
C ASP A 610 -9.26 12.73 12.40
N GLY A 611 -8.25 13.43 12.92
CA GLY A 611 -6.84 13.01 12.83
C GLY A 611 -6.39 11.96 13.85
N TYR A 612 -5.07 11.86 14.08
CA TYR A 612 -4.45 10.88 14.99
C TYR A 612 -3.49 11.51 16.02
N GLY A 613 -3.54 12.82 16.22
CA GLY A 613 -2.61 13.51 17.13
C GLY A 613 -1.14 13.40 16.70
N ALA A 614 -0.87 13.38 15.38
CA ALA A 614 0.47 13.18 14.84
C ALA A 614 1.51 14.20 15.36
N ALA A 615 1.07 15.41 15.69
CA ALA A 615 1.89 16.45 16.32
C ALA A 615 2.53 15.99 17.65
N ASN A 616 1.88 15.07 18.36
CA ASN A 616 2.34 14.56 19.65
C ASN A 616 3.27 13.34 19.53
N ALA A 617 3.43 12.78 18.32
CA ALA A 617 4.21 11.57 18.14
C ALA A 617 5.68 11.73 18.53
N ALA A 618 6.30 12.90 18.27
CA ALA A 618 7.68 13.18 18.70
C ALA A 618 7.83 13.16 20.24
N VAL A 619 6.84 13.72 20.95
CA VAL A 619 6.81 13.75 22.42
C VAL A 619 6.64 12.33 22.97
N ARG A 620 5.71 11.55 22.41
CA ARG A 620 5.52 10.14 22.76
C ARG A 620 6.79 9.31 22.55
N LEU A 621 7.42 9.42 21.39
CA LEU A 621 8.64 8.68 21.05
C LEU A 621 9.79 9.04 21.99
N ALA A 622 9.96 10.34 22.30
CA ALA A 622 10.95 10.79 23.28
C ALA A 622 10.68 10.25 24.70
N ALA A 623 9.42 10.25 25.14
CA ALA A 623 9.05 9.75 26.46
C ALA A 623 9.29 8.23 26.57
N HIS A 624 8.97 7.43 25.54
CA HIS A 624 9.31 6.01 25.52
C HIS A 624 10.83 5.78 25.55
N ALA A 625 11.60 6.50 24.73
CA ALA A 625 13.05 6.37 24.70
C ALA A 625 13.69 6.66 26.08
N GLN A 626 13.19 7.68 26.78
CA GLN A 626 13.65 8.02 28.13
C GLN A 626 13.33 6.90 29.14
N LEU A 627 12.12 6.35 29.10
CA LEU A 627 11.71 5.25 29.96
C LEU A 627 12.56 3.99 29.73
N GLN A 628 12.79 3.62 28.47
CA GLN A 628 13.64 2.48 28.12
C GLN A 628 15.08 2.68 28.60
N LYS A 629 15.64 3.89 28.44
CA LYS A 629 16.98 4.21 28.94
C LYS A 629 17.07 4.09 30.45
N ALA A 630 16.05 4.56 31.18
CA ALA A 630 15.98 4.43 32.64
C ALA A 630 15.95 2.95 33.08
N ARG A 631 15.20 2.10 32.36
CA ARG A 631 15.12 0.65 32.62
C ARG A 631 16.41 -0.11 32.30
N ARG A 632 17.17 0.31 31.27
CA ARG A 632 18.47 -0.30 30.92
C ARG A 632 19.62 0.14 31.82
N GLY A 633 19.48 1.28 32.49
CA GLY A 633 20.50 1.84 33.40
C GLY A 633 20.29 1.52 34.88
N ALA A 634 19.14 0.93 35.23
CA ALA A 634 18.83 0.36 36.54
C ALA A 634 19.10 -1.16 36.52
#